data_AF-A0A497G6J7-F1
#
_entry.id   AF-A0A497G6J7-F1
#
_cell.length_a   1.000
_cell.length_b   1.000
_cell.length_c   1.000
_cell.angle_alpha   90.00
_cell.angle_beta   90.00
_cell.angle_gamma   90.00
#
_symmetry.space_group_name_H-M   'P 1'
#
loop_
_entity.id
_entity.type
_entity.pdbx_description
1 polymer ?
#
loop_
_entity_poly.entity_id
_entity_poly.type
_entity_poly.pdbx_seq_one_letter_code
_entity_poly.pdbx_strand_id
1 'polypeptide(L)'
;WMFLILAGIEAVNLASYILESLGFPNSAFNVLRPLDQGVFYSLHWLSPLLYPLLTTWWLAALSLQSIKPWGEVEGWGKIERWRTRLLLLLVLALAFYVGLTPYLPFLNPQGRYVGMDAVRYEEMIVDFSNEYLARSDRPLMQLILYAVSRLIGVEATVKALPLACSTILAAASYMFVKEYLRSRLAALVAALLAVASPTTTIALFAGFYSNWLSYSVSLMALTLALKSRSRRGLKLPVLTVLLALTSMFLHPYHWAIVTFTSTLLLVEAVARRSVRDSVAASLLAAPQLLAFPLLELMGFNPVMVYTRRFLEFLLEVASNPLLAYSAAMPTGELEMDWWEAVFFFSYSYAGGGLIDTPLLVLALLGVLVVATLEDWFKRGMLLYWLVPCAFLMLVTPHARNMLEIPTYIYAALGLIALQKLLDKVSKEHRYSAIIAILMLQACYAIRQAMFTTYILAGG
;
A
#
# COMPACT_ATOMS: atom_id res chain seq x y z
N TRP A 1 18.92 -24.86 2.53
CA TRP A 1 19.41 -24.99 1.14
C TRP A 1 18.49 -24.44 0.07
N MET A 2 17.28 -24.98 -0.18
CA MET A 2 16.39 -24.51 -1.28
C MET A 2 16.19 -22.99 -1.32
N PHE A 3 15.84 -22.36 -0.19
CA PHE A 3 15.69 -20.90 -0.13
C PHE A 3 16.99 -20.11 -0.38
N LEU A 4 18.15 -20.64 0.01
CA LEU A 4 19.42 -19.97 -0.28
C LEU A 4 19.77 -20.05 -1.77
N ILE A 5 19.47 -21.18 -2.42
CA ILE A 5 19.64 -21.33 -3.87
C ILE A 5 18.74 -20.34 -4.60
N LEU A 6 17.46 -20.28 -4.21
CA LEU A 6 16.52 -19.29 -4.75
C LEU A 6 17.03 -17.86 -4.54
N ALA A 7 17.46 -17.50 -3.32
CA ALA A 7 18.03 -16.19 -3.04
C ALA A 7 19.24 -15.85 -3.92
N GLY A 8 20.11 -16.83 -4.21
CA GLY A 8 21.25 -16.65 -5.11
C GLY A 8 20.83 -16.39 -6.55
N ILE A 9 19.86 -17.17 -7.06
CA ILE A 9 19.29 -16.99 -8.41
C ILE A 9 18.66 -15.60 -8.51
N GLU A 10 17.82 -15.23 -7.54
CA GLU A 10 17.14 -13.93 -7.54
C GLU A 10 18.10 -12.76 -7.37
N ALA A 11 19.20 -12.90 -6.63
CA ALA A 11 20.21 -11.85 -6.55
C ALA A 11 20.88 -11.58 -7.92
N VAL A 12 21.14 -12.63 -8.70
CA VAL A 12 21.68 -12.49 -10.06
C VAL A 12 20.66 -11.86 -11.00
N ASN A 13 19.39 -12.29 -10.94
CA ASN A 13 18.31 -11.70 -11.73
C ASN A 13 18.07 -10.23 -11.38
N LEU A 14 18.10 -9.88 -10.09
CA LEU A 14 17.96 -8.50 -9.63
C LEU A 14 19.06 -7.61 -10.20
N ALA A 15 20.31 -8.06 -10.13
CA ALA A 15 21.43 -7.35 -10.75
C ALA A 15 21.24 -7.24 -12.27
N SER A 16 20.74 -8.28 -12.92
CA SER A 16 20.42 -8.27 -14.35
C SER A 16 19.40 -7.20 -14.73
N TYR A 17 18.28 -7.10 -14.01
CA TYR A 17 17.23 -6.11 -14.27
C TYR A 17 17.74 -4.68 -14.02
N ILE A 18 18.53 -4.47 -12.96
CA ILE A 18 19.15 -3.17 -12.66
C ILE A 18 20.13 -2.74 -13.75
N LEU A 19 20.98 -3.66 -14.23
CA LEU A 19 21.93 -3.34 -15.29
C LEU A 19 21.22 -3.02 -16.61
N GLU A 20 20.17 -3.77 -16.96
CA GLU A 20 19.40 -3.53 -18.17
C GLU A 20 18.66 -2.19 -18.15
N SER A 21 18.00 -1.83 -17.04
CA SER A 21 17.31 -0.53 -16.93
C SER A 21 18.27 0.66 -16.97
N LEU A 22 19.55 0.45 -16.66
CA LEU A 22 20.63 1.43 -16.79
C LEU A 22 21.30 1.43 -18.18
N GLY A 23 20.86 0.59 -19.11
CA GLY A 23 21.38 0.52 -20.48
C GLY A 23 22.59 -0.40 -20.66
N PHE A 24 22.84 -1.32 -19.72
CA PHE A 24 23.92 -2.31 -19.78
C PHE A 24 23.37 -3.75 -19.87
N PRO A 25 22.65 -4.12 -20.96
CA PRO A 25 22.13 -5.48 -21.10
C PRO A 25 23.29 -6.49 -21.19
N ASN A 26 23.20 -7.58 -20.44
CA ASN A 26 24.19 -8.65 -20.46
C ASN A 26 23.50 -10.01 -20.60
N SER A 27 23.73 -10.66 -21.74
CA SER A 27 23.10 -11.94 -22.09
C SER A 27 23.45 -13.07 -21.12
N ALA A 28 24.62 -13.02 -20.47
CA ALA A 28 25.03 -14.03 -19.50
C ALA A 28 24.15 -14.02 -18.23
N PHE A 29 23.67 -12.85 -17.81
CA PHE A 29 22.76 -12.73 -16.66
C PHE A 29 21.30 -13.02 -17.02
N ASN A 30 20.92 -12.86 -18.30
CA ASN A 30 19.55 -13.09 -18.76
C ASN A 30 19.13 -14.57 -18.74
N VAL A 31 20.09 -15.51 -18.71
CA VAL A 31 19.83 -16.97 -18.74
C VAL A 31 18.97 -17.45 -17.56
N LEU A 32 19.03 -16.77 -16.42
CA LEU A 32 18.30 -17.15 -15.21
C LEU A 32 16.91 -16.49 -15.07
N ARG A 33 16.55 -15.55 -15.96
CA ARG A 33 15.25 -14.86 -15.90
C ARG A 33 14.04 -15.77 -16.12
N PRO A 34 14.07 -16.75 -17.04
CA PRO A 34 12.95 -17.68 -17.18
C PRO A 34 12.67 -18.47 -15.89
N LEU A 35 13.69 -18.72 -15.06
CA LEU A 35 13.52 -19.38 -13.77
C LEU A 35 12.84 -18.45 -12.75
N ASP A 36 13.27 -17.19 -12.63
CA ASP A 36 12.59 -16.17 -11.79
C ASP A 36 11.12 -16.03 -12.20
N GLN A 37 10.85 -15.80 -13.48
CA GLN A 37 9.48 -15.64 -13.98
C GLN A 37 8.66 -16.92 -13.80
N GLY A 38 9.23 -18.08 -14.09
CA GLY A 38 8.58 -19.37 -13.90
C GLY A 38 8.22 -19.64 -12.44
N VAL A 39 9.10 -19.32 -11.50
CA VAL A 39 8.84 -19.47 -10.06
C VAL A 39 7.84 -18.44 -9.56
N PHE A 40 7.96 -17.17 -9.97
CA PHE A 40 7.08 -16.10 -9.52
C PHE A 40 5.65 -16.29 -10.02
N TYR A 41 5.48 -16.66 -11.29
CA TYR A 41 4.17 -16.82 -11.93
C TYR A 41 3.64 -18.26 -11.92
N SER A 42 4.29 -19.22 -11.25
CA SER A 42 3.86 -20.63 -11.25
C SER A 42 2.40 -20.83 -10.79
N LEU A 43 1.93 -19.94 -9.91
CA LEU A 43 0.59 -19.98 -9.33
C LEU A 43 -0.23 -18.71 -9.65
N HIS A 44 0.15 -17.97 -10.70
CA HIS A 44 -0.50 -16.70 -11.05
C HIS A 44 -2.02 -16.83 -11.23
N TRP A 45 -2.49 -17.99 -11.71
CA TRP A 45 -3.90 -18.33 -11.91
C TRP A 45 -4.76 -18.19 -10.64
N LEU A 46 -4.14 -18.24 -9.45
CA LEU A 46 -4.81 -18.02 -8.16
C LEU A 46 -5.02 -16.55 -7.80
N SER A 47 -4.23 -15.61 -8.32
CA SER A 47 -4.23 -14.21 -7.88
C SER A 47 -5.61 -13.53 -7.85
N PRO A 48 -6.49 -13.69 -8.88
CA PRO A 48 -7.83 -13.10 -8.85
C PRO A 48 -8.70 -13.62 -7.72
N LEU A 49 -8.55 -14.89 -7.33
CA LEU A 49 -9.27 -15.48 -6.19
C LEU A 49 -8.73 -14.99 -4.84
N LEU A 50 -7.42 -14.73 -4.77
CA LEU A 50 -6.77 -14.35 -3.52
C LEU A 50 -7.16 -12.95 -3.04
N TYR A 51 -7.53 -12.02 -3.93
CA TYR A 51 -7.95 -10.67 -3.54
C TYR A 51 -9.29 -10.65 -2.78
N PRO A 52 -10.41 -11.18 -3.34
CA PRO A 52 -11.66 -11.31 -2.59
C PRO A 52 -11.48 -12.14 -1.32
N LEU A 53 -10.71 -13.23 -1.39
CA LEU A 53 -10.41 -14.06 -0.23
C LEU A 53 -9.71 -13.26 0.87
N LEU A 54 -8.67 -12.50 0.53
CA LEU A 54 -7.92 -11.69 1.48
C LEU A 54 -8.79 -10.63 2.16
N THR A 55 -9.64 -9.95 1.40
CA THR A 55 -10.55 -8.94 1.95
C THR A 55 -11.65 -9.53 2.84
N THR A 56 -12.04 -10.79 2.65
CA THR A 56 -13.05 -11.47 3.49
C THR A 56 -12.42 -12.32 4.60
N TRP A 57 -11.10 -12.51 4.58
CA TRP A 57 -10.37 -13.37 5.52
C TRP A 57 -10.43 -12.88 6.97
N TRP A 58 -10.81 -11.62 7.22
CA TRP A 58 -11.06 -11.14 8.58
C TRP A 58 -12.21 -11.90 9.26
N LEU A 59 -13.20 -12.42 8.52
CA LEU A 59 -14.28 -13.25 9.07
C LEU A 59 -13.72 -14.55 9.64
N ALA A 60 -12.84 -15.21 8.90
CA ALA A 60 -12.12 -16.39 9.38
C ALA A 60 -11.25 -16.03 10.60
N ALA A 61 -10.55 -14.90 10.56
CA ALA A 61 -9.77 -14.41 11.70
C ALA A 61 -10.61 -14.22 12.98
N LEU A 62 -11.86 -13.75 12.88
CA LEU A 62 -12.74 -13.63 14.04
C LEU A 62 -13.00 -14.99 14.72
N SER A 63 -13.14 -16.07 13.95
CA SER A 63 -13.36 -17.41 14.48
C SER A 63 -12.14 -18.02 15.19
N LEU A 64 -10.95 -17.51 14.91
CA LEU A 64 -9.67 -18.04 15.40
C LEU A 64 -9.10 -17.25 16.57
N GLN A 65 -9.81 -16.22 17.07
CA GLN A 65 -9.35 -15.39 18.19
C GLN A 65 -9.12 -16.16 19.50
N SER A 66 -9.78 -17.31 19.66
CA SER A 66 -9.67 -18.19 20.82
C SER A 66 -8.51 -19.19 20.72
N ILE A 67 -7.86 -19.29 19.56
CA ILE A 67 -6.73 -20.20 19.35
C ILE A 67 -5.46 -19.54 19.91
N LYS A 68 -4.62 -20.35 20.58
CA LYS A 68 -3.31 -19.90 21.07
C LYS A 68 -2.52 -19.18 19.96
N PRO A 69 -1.79 -18.10 20.29
CA PRO A 69 -1.00 -17.35 19.32
C PRO A 69 -0.17 -18.26 18.43
N TRP A 70 -0.33 -18.11 17.12
CA TRP A 70 0.49 -18.81 16.12
C TRP A 70 1.88 -18.17 16.10
N GLY A 71 2.66 -18.44 17.16
CA GLY A 71 4.01 -17.93 17.39
C GLY A 71 4.05 -16.42 17.64
N GLU A 72 4.44 -15.99 18.84
CA GLU A 72 4.61 -14.57 19.20
C GLU A 72 5.50 -13.82 18.19
N VAL A 73 4.93 -13.09 17.24
CA VAL A 73 5.70 -12.34 16.23
C VAL A 73 6.29 -11.04 16.76
N GLU A 74 5.77 -10.55 17.88
CA GLU A 74 6.25 -9.33 18.54
C GLU A 74 7.71 -9.50 19.02
N GLY A 75 8.55 -8.51 18.74
CA GLY A 75 9.96 -8.51 19.12
C GLY A 75 10.85 -9.55 18.43
N TRP A 76 10.33 -10.33 17.47
CA TRP A 76 11.11 -11.37 16.80
C TRP A 76 12.23 -10.81 15.93
N GLY A 77 13.37 -11.49 15.93
CA GLY A 77 14.54 -11.12 15.12
C GLY A 77 15.26 -9.88 15.67
N LYS A 78 16.17 -10.09 16.63
CA LYS A 78 17.06 -9.03 17.11
C LYS A 78 18.09 -8.72 16.03
N ILE A 79 18.15 -7.46 15.63
CA ILE A 79 19.16 -6.93 14.72
C ILE A 79 19.79 -5.69 15.36
N GLU A 80 21.11 -5.56 15.20
CA GLU A 80 21.90 -4.45 15.72
C GLU A 80 21.44 -3.12 15.10
N ARG A 81 21.58 -2.03 15.86
CA ARG A 81 21.10 -0.70 15.44
C ARG A 81 21.79 -0.20 14.17
N TRP A 82 23.10 -0.39 14.04
CA TRP A 82 23.85 0.07 12.88
C TRP A 82 23.47 -0.72 11.62
N ARG A 83 23.34 -2.06 11.71
CA ARG A 83 22.83 -2.92 10.63
C ARG A 83 21.43 -2.50 10.21
N THR A 84 20.57 -2.19 11.18
CA THR A 84 19.21 -1.70 10.88
C THR A 84 19.25 -0.41 10.06
N ARG A 85 20.13 0.54 10.42
CA ARG A 85 20.26 1.81 9.70
C ARG A 85 20.76 1.58 8.28
N LEU A 86 21.80 0.75 8.12
CA LEU A 86 22.34 0.40 6.81
C LEU A 86 21.28 -0.26 5.92
N LEU A 87 20.60 -1.30 6.42
CA LEU A 87 19.56 -1.99 5.66
C LEU A 87 18.37 -1.08 5.34
N LEU A 88 17.99 -0.18 6.25
CA LEU A 88 16.95 0.80 5.96
C LEU A 88 17.38 1.75 4.86
N LEU A 89 18.63 2.24 4.87
CA LEU A 89 19.16 3.07 3.78
C LEU A 89 19.14 2.34 2.45
N LEU A 90 19.49 1.05 2.42
CA LEU A 90 19.41 0.22 1.21
C LEU A 90 17.97 0.05 0.72
N VAL A 91 17.01 -0.17 1.63
CA VAL A 91 15.58 -0.25 1.28
C VAL A 91 15.07 1.08 0.73
N LEU A 92 15.45 2.21 1.35
CA LEU A 92 15.07 3.54 0.85
C LEU A 92 15.72 3.86 -0.49
N ALA A 93 16.97 3.43 -0.71
CA ALA A 93 17.64 3.55 -2.00
C ALA A 93 16.95 2.70 -3.08
N LEU A 94 16.52 1.47 -2.74
CA LEU A 94 15.71 0.64 -3.64
C LEU A 94 14.35 1.30 -3.94
N ALA A 95 13.67 1.85 -2.93
CA ALA A 95 12.39 2.56 -3.09
C ALA A 95 12.54 3.75 -4.04
N PHE A 96 13.57 4.56 -3.81
CA PHE A 96 13.94 5.69 -4.65
C PHE A 96 14.21 5.22 -6.09
N TYR A 97 15.00 4.15 -6.25
CA TYR A 97 15.34 3.60 -7.55
C TYR A 97 14.13 3.06 -8.31
N VAL A 98 13.25 2.31 -7.65
CA VAL A 98 11.99 1.80 -8.24
C VAL A 98 11.11 2.94 -8.73
N GLY A 99 10.97 4.02 -7.95
CA GLY A 99 10.23 5.21 -8.38
C GLY A 99 10.97 6.04 -9.45
N LEU A 100 12.30 6.00 -9.51
CA LEU A 100 13.08 6.67 -10.56
C LEU A 100 13.05 5.89 -11.88
N THR A 101 12.89 4.57 -11.83
CA THR A 101 12.96 3.66 -12.98
C THR A 101 12.15 4.15 -14.20
N PRO A 102 10.90 4.63 -14.04
CA PRO A 102 10.12 5.18 -15.14
C PRO A 102 10.72 6.35 -15.94
N TYR A 103 11.70 7.03 -15.37
CA TYR A 103 12.32 8.21 -15.95
C TYR A 103 13.81 8.02 -16.21
N LEU A 104 14.31 6.78 -16.16
CA LEU A 104 15.68 6.49 -16.58
C LEU A 104 15.83 6.76 -18.08
N PRO A 105 16.88 7.49 -18.53
CA PRO A 105 17.04 7.88 -19.93
C PRO A 105 17.06 6.73 -20.93
N PHE A 106 17.54 5.56 -20.53
CA PHE A 106 17.57 4.38 -21.39
C PHE A 106 16.16 3.80 -21.64
N LEU A 107 15.30 3.82 -20.62
CA LEU A 107 13.93 3.30 -20.70
C LEU A 107 12.94 4.33 -21.27
N ASN A 108 13.20 5.61 -21.02
CA ASN A 108 12.34 6.72 -21.40
C ASN A 108 13.18 7.87 -21.98
N PRO A 109 13.78 7.68 -23.18
CA PRO A 109 14.70 8.65 -23.78
C PRO A 109 14.03 9.98 -24.15
N GLN A 110 12.71 9.95 -24.38
CA GLN A 110 11.92 11.15 -24.66
C GLN A 110 11.45 11.86 -23.39
N GLY A 111 11.67 11.27 -22.21
CA GLY A 111 11.26 11.85 -20.93
C GLY A 111 9.74 12.03 -20.81
N ARG A 112 8.93 11.16 -21.41
CA ARG A 112 7.47 11.24 -21.32
C ARG A 112 7.00 11.01 -19.89
N TYR A 113 5.87 11.59 -19.51
CA TYR A 113 5.26 11.25 -18.22
C TYR A 113 4.81 9.79 -18.20
N VAL A 114 5.08 9.12 -17.07
CA VAL A 114 4.70 7.73 -16.86
C VAL A 114 3.69 7.66 -15.73
N GLY A 115 2.61 6.92 -15.98
CA GLY A 115 1.43 6.80 -15.12
C GLY A 115 0.20 7.37 -15.81
N MET A 116 -0.91 6.65 -15.78
CA MET A 116 -2.17 7.08 -16.44
C MET A 116 -2.62 8.47 -15.98
N ASP A 117 -2.54 8.75 -14.67
CA ASP A 117 -2.91 10.05 -14.09
C ASP A 117 -1.77 11.09 -14.11
N ALA A 118 -0.60 10.80 -14.71
CA ALA A 118 0.57 11.68 -14.60
C ALA A 118 0.33 13.07 -15.21
N VAL A 119 -0.31 13.14 -16.38
CA VAL A 119 -0.67 14.38 -17.07
C VAL A 119 -1.62 15.23 -16.21
N ARG A 120 -2.55 14.60 -15.50
CA ARG A 120 -3.48 15.31 -14.61
C ARG A 120 -2.75 16.07 -13.50
N TYR A 121 -1.59 15.60 -13.03
CA TYR A 121 -0.81 16.35 -12.04
C TYR A 121 -0.07 17.54 -12.66
N GLU A 122 0.31 17.48 -13.93
CA GLU A 122 0.81 18.65 -14.65
C GLU A 122 -0.29 19.71 -14.77
N GLU A 123 -1.49 19.32 -15.22
CA GLU A 123 -2.66 20.19 -15.31
C GLU A 123 -2.98 20.86 -13.96
N MET A 124 -2.95 20.10 -12.86
CA MET A 124 -3.14 20.65 -11.50
C MET A 124 -2.13 21.76 -11.13
N ILE A 125 -0.92 21.72 -11.70
CA ILE A 125 0.12 22.71 -11.45
C ILE A 125 -0.03 23.91 -12.39
N VAL A 126 -0.24 23.65 -13.68
CA VAL A 126 -0.33 24.68 -14.73
C VAL A 126 -1.59 25.53 -14.56
N ASP A 127 -2.72 24.89 -14.28
CA ASP A 127 -4.02 25.55 -14.11
C ASP A 127 -4.27 26.00 -12.67
N PHE A 128 -3.20 26.06 -11.85
CA PHE A 128 -3.31 26.41 -10.45
C PHE A 128 -3.92 27.81 -10.27
N SER A 129 -5.07 27.85 -9.60
CA SER A 129 -5.75 29.07 -9.20
C SER A 129 -6.51 28.84 -7.90
N ASN A 130 -6.86 29.91 -7.18
CA ASN A 130 -7.66 29.81 -5.97
C ASN A 130 -9.05 29.19 -6.23
N GLU A 131 -9.64 29.46 -7.40
CA GLU A 131 -10.92 28.87 -7.82
C GLU A 131 -10.78 27.37 -8.10
N TYR A 132 -9.73 26.98 -8.83
CA TYR A 132 -9.46 25.55 -9.07
C TYR A 132 -9.19 24.83 -7.76
N LEU A 133 -8.39 25.42 -6.87
CA LEU A 133 -8.11 24.85 -5.55
C LEU A 133 -9.40 24.63 -4.76
N ALA A 134 -10.30 25.63 -4.70
CA ALA A 134 -11.58 25.54 -4.00
C ALA A 134 -12.52 24.44 -4.56
N ARG A 135 -12.35 24.05 -5.83
CA ARG A 135 -13.10 22.96 -6.48
C ARG A 135 -12.40 21.61 -6.42
N SER A 136 -11.13 21.58 -6.02
CA SER A 136 -10.31 20.38 -5.99
C SER A 136 -10.79 19.42 -4.90
N ASP A 137 -10.82 18.13 -5.24
CA ASP A 137 -11.04 17.06 -4.28
C ASP A 137 -9.79 16.71 -3.47
N ARG A 138 -8.63 17.24 -3.87
CA ARG A 138 -7.30 16.94 -3.30
C ARG A 138 -6.52 18.24 -3.08
N PRO A 139 -7.07 19.21 -2.33
CA PRO A 139 -6.53 20.57 -2.28
C PRO A 139 -5.10 20.61 -1.73
N LEU A 140 -4.75 19.74 -0.76
CA LEU A 140 -3.39 19.71 -0.22
C LEU A 140 -2.40 19.10 -1.21
N MET A 141 -2.78 18.07 -1.97
CA MET A 141 -1.92 17.53 -3.02
C MET A 141 -1.57 18.63 -4.03
N GLN A 142 -2.58 19.38 -4.48
CA GLN A 142 -2.38 20.45 -5.44
C GLN A 142 -1.50 21.58 -4.91
N LEU A 143 -1.71 22.00 -3.65
CA LEU A 143 -0.85 22.99 -3.00
C LEU A 143 0.61 22.53 -2.90
N ILE A 144 0.84 21.26 -2.52
CA ILE A 144 2.18 20.68 -2.46
C ILE A 144 2.83 20.70 -3.84
N LEU A 145 2.12 20.25 -4.86
CA LEU A 145 2.63 20.20 -6.24
C LEU A 145 2.98 21.59 -6.76
N TYR A 146 2.08 22.55 -6.59
CA TYR A 146 2.33 23.93 -6.99
C TYR A 146 3.53 24.50 -6.24
N ALA A 147 3.62 24.33 -4.91
CA ALA A 147 4.75 24.85 -4.14
C ALA A 147 6.09 24.23 -4.57
N VAL A 148 6.14 22.93 -4.82
CA VAL A 148 7.35 22.24 -5.28
C VAL A 148 7.72 22.64 -6.72
N SER A 149 6.74 22.84 -7.60
CA SER A 149 7.00 23.27 -8.98
C SER A 149 7.62 24.66 -9.06
N ARG A 150 7.35 25.53 -8.09
CA ARG A 150 8.06 26.82 -7.95
C ARG A 150 9.55 26.67 -7.64
N LEU A 151 9.98 25.53 -7.10
CA LEU A 151 11.37 25.28 -6.72
C LEU A 151 12.16 24.55 -7.81
N ILE A 152 11.56 23.55 -8.45
CA ILE A 152 12.27 22.65 -9.40
C ILE A 152 11.68 22.61 -10.81
N GLY A 153 10.58 23.32 -11.07
CA GLY A 153 9.85 23.30 -12.33
C GLY A 153 8.73 22.25 -12.36
N VAL A 154 7.76 22.45 -13.26
CA VAL A 154 6.56 21.62 -13.40
C VAL A 154 6.92 20.18 -13.75
N GLU A 155 7.68 20.00 -14.83
CA GLU A 155 8.08 18.68 -15.34
C GLU A 155 8.84 17.87 -14.29
N ALA A 156 9.85 18.48 -13.64
CA ALA A 156 10.64 17.82 -12.61
C ALA A 156 9.78 17.44 -11.38
N THR A 157 8.75 18.24 -11.06
CA THR A 157 7.83 17.95 -9.96
C THR A 157 6.99 16.72 -10.23
N VAL A 158 6.40 16.62 -11.43
CA VAL A 158 5.61 15.45 -11.83
C VAL A 158 6.48 14.19 -11.88
N LYS A 159 7.70 14.30 -12.45
CA LYS A 159 8.65 13.18 -12.51
C LYS A 159 9.18 12.74 -11.14
N ALA A 160 9.23 13.64 -10.17
CA ALA A 160 9.65 13.32 -8.80
C ALA A 160 8.55 12.64 -7.96
N LEU A 161 7.30 12.57 -8.41
CA LEU A 161 6.21 11.99 -7.62
C LEU A 161 6.40 10.48 -7.35
N PRO A 162 6.64 9.61 -8.36
CA PRO A 162 6.91 8.19 -8.13
C PRO A 162 7.98 7.90 -7.09
N LEU A 163 9.14 8.54 -7.20
CA LEU A 163 10.26 8.33 -6.27
C LEU A 163 9.94 8.84 -4.88
N ALA A 164 9.24 9.97 -4.76
CA ALA A 164 8.85 10.52 -3.47
C ALA A 164 7.84 9.60 -2.79
N CYS A 165 6.77 9.22 -3.49
CA CYS A 165 5.72 8.34 -2.97
C CYS A 165 6.27 6.97 -2.57
N SER A 166 7.09 6.32 -3.40
CA SER A 166 7.70 5.02 -3.08
C SER A 166 8.61 5.09 -1.84
N THR A 167 9.45 6.12 -1.76
CA THR A 167 10.37 6.31 -0.62
C THR A 167 9.61 6.61 0.68
N ILE A 168 8.58 7.47 0.59
CA ILE A 168 7.74 7.83 1.74
C ILE A 168 6.94 6.62 2.22
N LEU A 169 6.40 5.79 1.31
CA LEU A 169 5.71 4.55 1.65
C LEU A 169 6.65 3.61 2.42
N ALA A 170 7.83 3.32 1.87
CA ALA A 170 8.80 2.44 2.53
C ALA A 170 9.17 2.93 3.95
N ALA A 171 9.37 4.24 4.12
CA ALA A 171 9.64 4.85 5.41
C ALA A 171 8.44 4.74 6.36
N ALA A 172 7.22 5.02 5.89
CA ALA A 172 5.99 4.92 6.67
C ALA A 172 5.73 3.48 7.13
N SER A 173 5.88 2.51 6.24
CA SER A 173 5.75 1.07 6.52
C SER A 173 6.78 0.60 7.55
N TYR A 174 8.04 1.04 7.43
CA TYR A 174 9.06 0.78 8.45
C TYR A 174 8.64 1.35 9.81
N MET A 175 8.22 2.61 9.84
CA MET A 175 7.82 3.29 11.09
C MET A 175 6.64 2.61 11.77
N PHE A 176 5.62 2.25 10.98
CA PHE A 176 4.42 1.58 11.46
C PHE A 176 4.72 0.19 11.99
N VAL A 177 5.33 -0.68 11.20
CA VAL A 177 5.57 -2.08 11.60
C VAL A 177 6.57 -2.17 12.75
N LYS A 178 7.55 -1.25 12.83
CA LYS A 178 8.46 -1.16 13.98
C LYS A 178 7.73 -0.87 15.28
N GLU A 179 6.75 0.03 15.24
CA GLU A 179 5.94 0.37 16.41
C GLU A 179 4.94 -0.75 16.73
N TYR A 180 4.29 -1.28 15.70
CA TYR A 180 3.27 -2.32 15.79
C TYR A 180 3.82 -3.63 16.36
N LEU A 181 4.93 -4.15 15.80
CA LEU A 181 5.55 -5.42 16.20
C LEU A 181 6.72 -5.28 17.16
N ARG A 182 7.12 -4.06 17.54
CA ARG A 182 8.31 -3.82 18.36
C ARG A 182 9.59 -4.49 17.80
N SER A 183 9.63 -4.77 16.50
CA SER A 183 10.73 -5.47 15.83
C SER A 183 11.31 -4.63 14.70
N ARG A 184 12.63 -4.43 14.74
CA ARG A 184 13.36 -3.74 13.67
C ARG A 184 13.48 -4.59 12.41
N LEU A 185 13.65 -5.90 12.57
CA LEU A 185 13.75 -6.81 11.42
C LEU A 185 12.41 -6.87 10.68
N ALA A 186 11.31 -7.05 11.41
CA ALA A 186 9.98 -7.07 10.82
C ALA A 186 9.66 -5.77 10.06
N ALA A 187 10.08 -4.64 10.62
CA ALA A 187 9.94 -3.35 9.98
C ALA A 187 10.74 -3.22 8.68
N LEU A 188 11.96 -3.78 8.62
CA LEU A 188 12.76 -3.81 7.39
C LEU A 188 12.10 -4.70 6.33
N VAL A 189 11.59 -5.87 6.73
CA VAL A 189 10.85 -6.79 5.85
C VAL A 189 9.64 -6.07 5.26
N ALA A 190 8.81 -5.45 6.09
CA ALA A 190 7.63 -4.74 5.64
C ALA A 190 7.97 -3.53 4.75
N ALA A 191 9.04 -2.81 5.04
CA ALA A 191 9.46 -1.67 4.22
C ALA A 191 9.93 -2.09 2.83
N LEU A 192 10.67 -3.20 2.71
CA LEU A 192 11.07 -3.74 1.41
C LEU A 192 9.84 -4.27 0.66
N LEU A 193 8.99 -5.05 1.31
CA LEU A 193 7.75 -5.54 0.70
C LEU A 193 6.82 -4.39 0.29
N ALA A 194 6.82 -3.25 0.98
CA ALA A 194 6.04 -2.09 0.56
C ALA A 194 6.46 -1.60 -0.83
N VAL A 195 7.78 -1.49 -1.07
CA VAL A 195 8.36 -1.15 -2.39
C VAL A 195 8.01 -2.21 -3.42
N ALA A 196 8.06 -3.48 -3.02
CA ALA A 196 7.81 -4.63 -3.85
C ALA A 196 6.43 -5.23 -3.61
N SER A 197 5.39 -4.42 -3.80
CA SER A 197 4.01 -4.87 -3.64
C SER A 197 3.11 -4.34 -4.74
N PRO A 198 1.93 -4.97 -4.91
CA PRO A 198 0.88 -4.44 -5.79
C PRO A 198 0.48 -3.00 -5.48
N THR A 199 0.60 -2.54 -4.22
CA THR A 199 0.37 -1.13 -3.87
C THR A 199 1.32 -0.21 -4.64
N THR A 200 2.60 -0.57 -4.77
CA THR A 200 3.60 0.23 -5.48
C THR A 200 3.48 0.08 -6.99
N THR A 201 3.37 -1.15 -7.51
CA THR A 201 3.34 -1.40 -8.95
C THR A 201 2.09 -0.79 -9.61
N ILE A 202 0.91 -0.91 -8.98
CA ILE A 202 -0.31 -0.27 -9.47
C ILE A 202 -0.25 1.24 -9.31
N ALA A 203 0.31 1.76 -8.22
CA ALA A 203 0.43 3.21 -8.08
C ALA A 203 1.34 3.84 -9.13
N LEU A 204 2.43 3.15 -9.53
CA LEU A 204 3.29 3.57 -10.64
C LEU A 204 2.54 3.55 -11.97
N PHE A 205 1.89 2.44 -12.31
CA PHE A 205 1.17 2.31 -13.59
C PHE A 205 -0.01 3.27 -13.71
N ALA A 206 -0.83 3.37 -12.67
CA ALA A 206 -2.02 4.20 -12.69
C ALA A 206 -1.71 5.68 -12.44
N GLY A 207 -0.54 6.01 -11.92
CA GLY A 207 -0.24 7.37 -11.45
C GLY A 207 -1.05 7.75 -10.20
N PHE A 208 -1.42 6.80 -9.35
CA PHE A 208 -2.22 7.08 -8.13
C PHE A 208 -1.40 7.72 -7.00
N TYR A 209 -0.54 8.70 -7.31
CA TYR A 209 0.41 9.35 -6.38
C TYR A 209 -0.27 10.03 -5.18
N SER A 210 -1.40 10.71 -5.40
CA SER A 210 -2.18 11.32 -4.31
C SER A 210 -2.74 10.26 -3.35
N ASN A 211 -3.24 9.14 -3.88
CA ASN A 211 -3.68 8.01 -3.06
C ASN A 211 -2.49 7.41 -2.29
N TRP A 212 -1.41 7.10 -3.01
CA TRP A 212 -0.20 6.51 -2.45
C TRP A 212 0.43 7.36 -1.33
N LEU A 213 0.42 8.69 -1.48
CA LEU A 213 0.88 9.60 -0.45
C LEU A 213 -0.08 9.66 0.74
N SER A 214 -1.39 9.74 0.50
CA SER A 214 -2.42 9.69 1.56
C SER A 214 -2.30 8.42 2.38
N TYR A 215 -2.16 7.27 1.73
CA TYR A 215 -1.90 5.97 2.33
C TYR A 215 -0.70 6.00 3.28
N SER A 216 0.42 6.53 2.80
CA SER A 216 1.66 6.61 3.58
C SER A 216 1.50 7.51 4.80
N VAL A 217 0.81 8.65 4.66
CA VAL A 217 0.51 9.56 5.76
C VAL A 217 -0.41 8.91 6.80
N SER A 218 -1.41 8.13 6.36
CA SER A 218 -2.29 7.36 7.26
C SER A 218 -1.53 6.35 8.10
N LEU A 219 -0.56 5.63 7.51
CA LEU A 219 0.33 4.74 8.29
C LEU A 219 1.14 5.50 9.34
N MET A 220 1.62 6.70 9.02
CA MET A 220 2.31 7.55 10.00
C MET A 220 1.35 7.98 11.12
N ALA A 221 0.11 8.36 10.80
CA ALA A 221 -0.92 8.71 11.79
C ALA A 221 -1.21 7.51 12.73
N LEU A 222 -1.43 6.32 12.17
CA LEU A 222 -1.59 5.08 12.93
C LEU A 222 -0.38 4.79 13.84
N THR A 223 0.84 5.01 13.35
CA THR A 223 2.07 4.87 14.13
C THR A 223 2.08 5.79 15.34
N LEU A 224 1.69 7.06 15.17
CA LEU A 224 1.66 8.03 16.25
C LEU A 224 0.53 7.76 17.25
N ALA A 225 -0.63 7.27 16.78
CA ALA A 225 -1.71 6.79 17.65
C ALA A 225 -1.27 5.61 18.53
N LEU A 226 -0.52 4.64 17.98
CA LEU A 226 0.06 3.56 18.77
C LEU A 226 1.06 4.06 19.81
N LYS A 227 1.89 5.05 19.44
CA LYS A 227 2.85 5.64 20.38
C LYS A 227 2.16 6.43 21.49
N SER A 228 1.15 7.22 21.16
CA SER A 228 0.43 8.08 22.11
C SER A 228 -0.26 7.27 23.20
N ARG A 229 -0.68 6.03 22.92
CA ARG A 229 -1.15 5.09 23.95
C ARG A 229 -0.14 4.97 25.09
N SER A 230 1.15 4.87 24.80
CA SER A 230 2.19 4.53 25.80
C SER A 230 2.96 5.73 26.36
N ARG A 231 2.81 6.92 25.77
CA ARG A 231 3.63 8.10 26.09
C ARG A 231 2.75 9.25 26.57
N ARG A 232 3.20 9.93 27.62
CA ARG A 232 2.55 11.14 28.15
C ARG A 232 2.93 12.37 27.33
N GLY A 233 2.03 13.35 27.28
CA GLY A 233 2.24 14.66 26.63
C GLY A 233 1.44 14.86 25.33
N LEU A 234 1.26 16.12 24.94
CA LEU A 234 0.37 16.51 23.84
C LEU A 234 1.02 16.42 22.44
N LYS A 235 2.36 16.38 22.36
CA LYS A 235 3.07 16.40 21.07
C LYS A 235 2.63 15.29 20.12
N LEU A 236 2.54 14.05 20.61
CA LEU A 236 2.15 12.91 19.78
C LEU A 236 0.68 12.96 19.37
N PRO A 237 -0.28 13.18 20.29
CA PRO A 237 -1.67 13.42 19.94
C PRO A 237 -1.88 14.50 18.86
N VAL A 238 -1.26 15.66 19.02
CA VAL A 238 -1.38 16.77 18.05
C VAL A 238 -0.86 16.34 16.68
N LEU A 239 0.32 15.71 16.62
CA LEU A 239 0.86 15.21 15.35
C LEU A 239 -0.01 14.10 14.74
N THR A 240 -0.63 13.22 15.54
CA THR A 240 -1.58 12.22 15.04
C THR A 240 -2.77 12.90 14.36
N VAL A 241 -3.37 13.90 15.00
CA VAL A 241 -4.51 14.65 14.44
C VAL A 241 -4.13 15.36 13.15
N LEU A 242 -2.97 16.03 13.13
CA LEU A 242 -2.50 16.72 11.93
C LEU A 242 -2.25 15.76 10.77
N LEU A 243 -1.64 14.59 11.00
CA LEU A 243 -1.44 13.59 9.95
C LEU A 243 -2.76 12.95 9.50
N ALA A 244 -3.68 12.68 10.42
CA ALA A 244 -5.02 12.19 10.08
C ALA A 244 -5.74 13.19 9.16
N LEU A 245 -5.78 14.48 9.51
CA LEU A 245 -6.32 15.52 8.63
C LEU A 245 -5.59 15.58 7.29
N THR A 246 -4.25 15.60 7.32
CA THR A 246 -3.41 15.63 6.11
C THR A 246 -3.79 14.52 5.13
N SER A 247 -4.00 13.28 5.60
CA SER A 247 -4.40 12.17 4.72
C SER A 247 -5.67 12.46 3.93
N MET A 248 -6.64 13.16 4.55
CA MET A 248 -7.91 13.49 3.93
C MET A 248 -7.79 14.55 2.85
N PHE A 249 -7.07 15.64 3.11
CA PHE A 249 -6.84 16.68 2.11
C PHE A 249 -5.94 16.22 0.94
N LEU A 250 -5.24 15.09 1.09
CA LEU A 250 -4.44 14.47 0.03
C LEU A 250 -5.28 13.62 -0.91
N HIS A 251 -6.21 12.79 -0.40
CA HIS A 251 -7.04 11.90 -1.21
C HIS A 251 -8.33 11.47 -0.48
N PRO A 252 -9.52 11.79 -1.01
CA PRO A 252 -10.79 11.54 -0.34
C PRO A 252 -11.20 10.05 -0.32
N TYR A 253 -10.84 9.26 -1.33
CA TYR A 253 -11.27 7.85 -1.35
C TYR A 253 -10.49 7.00 -0.33
N HIS A 254 -9.20 7.28 -0.15
CA HIS A 254 -8.39 6.62 0.89
C HIS A 254 -8.88 7.02 2.29
N TRP A 255 -9.28 8.28 2.43
CA TRP A 255 -9.87 8.81 3.66
C TRP A 255 -11.08 8.01 4.14
N ALA A 256 -11.96 7.54 3.24
CA ALA A 256 -13.09 6.70 3.61
C ALA A 256 -12.61 5.44 4.38
N ILE A 257 -11.58 4.75 3.87
CA ILE A 257 -11.04 3.54 4.49
C ILE A 257 -10.52 3.82 5.90
N VAL A 258 -9.77 4.90 6.08
CA VAL A 258 -9.23 5.30 7.38
C VAL A 258 -10.34 5.72 8.34
N THR A 259 -11.37 6.40 7.85
CA THR A 259 -12.55 6.82 8.64
C THR A 259 -13.31 5.62 9.15
N PHE A 260 -13.65 4.66 8.29
CA PHE A 260 -14.32 3.42 8.70
C PHE A 260 -13.48 2.63 9.70
N THR A 261 -12.19 2.44 9.41
CA THR A 261 -11.27 1.69 10.28
C THR A 261 -11.16 2.32 11.67
N SER A 262 -10.93 3.64 11.73
CA SER A 262 -10.77 4.36 12.99
C SER A 262 -12.08 4.48 13.78
N THR A 263 -13.22 4.54 13.11
CA THR A 263 -14.54 4.54 13.75
C THR A 263 -14.84 3.19 14.38
N LEU A 264 -14.58 2.07 13.68
CA LEU A 264 -14.73 0.72 14.27
C LEU A 264 -13.80 0.51 15.46
N LEU A 265 -12.55 0.99 15.38
CA LEU A 265 -11.63 1.01 16.52
C LEU A 265 -12.20 1.79 17.71
N LEU A 266 -12.77 2.96 17.46
CA LEU A 266 -13.35 3.81 18.51
C LEU A 266 -14.56 3.13 19.16
N VAL A 267 -15.46 2.57 18.36
CA VAL A 267 -16.64 1.84 18.83
C VAL A 267 -16.22 0.68 19.72
N GLU A 268 -15.26 -0.14 19.29
CA GLU A 268 -14.76 -1.25 20.12
C GLU A 268 -14.04 -0.75 21.38
N ALA A 269 -13.25 0.33 21.30
CA ALA A 269 -12.56 0.90 22.45
C ALA A 269 -13.55 1.35 23.55
N VAL A 270 -14.62 2.03 23.12
CA VAL A 270 -15.71 2.49 24.00
C VAL A 270 -16.48 1.31 24.57
N ALA A 271 -16.82 0.32 23.73
CA ALA A 271 -17.51 -0.90 24.18
C ALA A 271 -16.70 -1.67 25.22
N ARG A 272 -15.37 -1.73 25.06
CA ARG A 272 -14.43 -2.33 26.02
C ARG A 272 -14.12 -1.44 27.22
N ARG A 273 -14.66 -0.21 27.27
CA ARG A 273 -14.42 0.79 28.33
C ARG A 273 -12.93 1.12 28.54
N SER A 274 -12.11 1.00 27.50
CA SER A 274 -10.67 1.28 27.57
C SER A 274 -10.39 2.75 27.28
N VAL A 275 -10.30 3.59 28.32
CA VAL A 275 -10.08 5.05 28.18
C VAL A 275 -8.85 5.36 27.32
N ARG A 276 -7.73 4.67 27.56
CA ARG A 276 -6.47 4.85 26.84
C ARG A 276 -6.62 4.57 25.35
N ASP A 277 -7.31 3.48 25.01
CA ASP A 277 -7.50 3.07 23.62
C ASP A 277 -8.57 3.93 22.93
N SER A 278 -9.61 4.35 23.67
CA SER A 278 -10.63 5.27 23.16
C SER A 278 -10.00 6.60 22.78
N VAL A 279 -9.13 7.17 23.62
CA VAL A 279 -8.39 8.38 23.27
C VAL A 279 -7.56 8.17 22.00
N ALA A 280 -6.80 7.07 21.90
CA ALA A 280 -5.99 6.79 20.72
C ALA A 280 -6.82 6.61 19.45
N ALA A 281 -7.97 5.93 19.53
CA ALA A 281 -8.90 5.79 18.42
C ALA A 281 -9.56 7.13 18.06
N SER A 282 -9.96 7.94 19.04
CA SER A 282 -10.52 9.28 18.81
C SER A 282 -9.55 10.23 18.11
N LEU A 283 -8.25 10.15 18.40
CA LEU A 283 -7.22 10.92 17.69
C LEU A 283 -7.16 10.60 16.19
N LEU A 284 -7.63 9.42 15.78
CA LEU A 284 -7.75 9.02 14.40
C LEU A 284 -9.15 9.31 13.85
N ALA A 285 -10.22 8.95 14.57
CA ALA A 285 -11.59 9.04 14.08
C ALA A 285 -12.12 10.48 14.05
N ALA A 286 -11.93 11.25 15.13
CA ALA A 286 -12.52 12.58 15.26
C ALA A 286 -12.06 13.54 14.15
N PRO A 287 -10.75 13.64 13.81
CA PRO A 287 -10.33 14.53 12.73
C PRO A 287 -10.92 14.11 11.39
N GLN A 288 -11.06 12.82 11.13
CA GLN A 288 -11.59 12.30 9.87
C GLN A 288 -13.10 12.57 9.73
N LEU A 289 -13.86 12.49 10.82
CA LEU A 289 -15.28 12.84 10.87
C LEU A 289 -15.51 14.36 10.77
N LEU A 290 -14.63 15.15 11.39
CA LEU A 290 -14.68 16.62 11.36
C LEU A 290 -14.16 17.22 10.04
N ALA A 291 -13.48 16.42 9.22
CA ALA A 291 -12.85 16.94 8.02
C ALA A 291 -13.87 17.44 6.98
N PHE A 292 -15.06 16.83 6.92
CA PHE A 292 -16.16 17.29 6.06
C PHE A 292 -16.67 18.70 6.38
N PRO A 293 -17.15 19.00 7.61
CA PRO A 293 -17.60 20.35 7.92
C PRO A 293 -16.45 21.35 7.83
N LEU A 294 -15.20 20.95 8.10
CA LEU A 294 -14.04 21.83 7.91
C LEU A 294 -13.84 22.19 6.43
N LEU A 295 -13.94 21.24 5.51
CA LEU A 295 -13.87 21.52 4.07
C LEU A 295 -15.01 22.44 3.63
N GLU A 296 -16.23 22.19 4.10
CA GLU A 296 -17.39 23.04 3.80
C GLU A 296 -17.20 24.47 4.31
N LEU A 297 -16.73 24.65 5.55
CA LEU A 297 -16.42 25.96 6.13
C LEU A 297 -15.31 26.70 5.37
N MET A 298 -14.37 25.96 4.78
CA MET A 298 -13.30 26.53 3.95
C MET A 298 -13.77 26.84 2.51
N GLY A 299 -15.06 26.67 2.21
CA GLY A 299 -15.64 26.96 0.90
C GLY A 299 -15.37 25.89 -0.16
N PHE A 300 -14.81 24.74 0.23
CA PHE A 300 -14.78 23.57 -0.64
C PHE A 300 -16.20 23.00 -0.65
N ASN A 301 -16.69 22.54 -1.82
CA ASN A 301 -18.00 21.87 -1.93
C ASN A 301 -17.89 20.34 -2.11
N PRO A 302 -17.15 19.60 -1.25
CA PRO A 302 -17.13 18.15 -1.31
C PRO A 302 -18.41 17.57 -0.70
N VAL A 303 -19.08 18.27 0.22
CA VAL A 303 -20.25 17.75 0.94
C VAL A 303 -21.39 17.46 -0.02
N MET A 304 -21.80 18.38 -0.90
CA MET A 304 -22.87 18.08 -1.85
C MET A 304 -22.44 17.04 -2.88
N VAL A 305 -21.20 17.07 -3.37
CA VAL A 305 -20.74 16.15 -4.43
C VAL A 305 -20.58 14.73 -3.89
N TYR A 306 -19.90 14.55 -2.75
CA TYR A 306 -19.64 13.23 -2.17
C TYR A 306 -20.82 12.67 -1.41
N THR A 307 -21.58 13.49 -0.68
CA THR A 307 -22.78 13.00 0.03
C THR A 307 -23.85 12.61 -0.98
N ARG A 308 -24.06 13.40 -2.05
CA ARG A 308 -24.97 13.02 -3.12
C ARG A 308 -24.51 11.75 -3.81
N ARG A 309 -23.25 11.64 -4.23
CA ARG A 309 -22.72 10.42 -4.86
C ARG A 309 -22.78 9.19 -3.95
N PHE A 310 -22.48 9.36 -2.66
CA PHE A 310 -22.55 8.26 -1.68
C PHE A 310 -23.99 7.84 -1.38
N LEU A 311 -24.93 8.79 -1.28
CA LEU A 311 -26.35 8.49 -1.12
C LEU A 311 -26.94 7.86 -2.39
N GLU A 312 -26.64 8.40 -3.57
CA GLU A 312 -27.01 7.82 -4.87
C GLU A 312 -26.50 6.38 -4.95
N PHE A 313 -25.23 6.16 -4.63
CA PHE A 313 -24.63 4.84 -4.53
C PHE A 313 -25.33 3.92 -3.53
N LEU A 314 -25.60 4.37 -2.30
CA LEU A 314 -26.30 3.54 -1.29
C LEU A 314 -27.73 3.20 -1.72
N LEU A 315 -28.43 4.13 -2.35
CA LEU A 315 -29.78 3.92 -2.89
C LEU A 315 -29.76 2.97 -4.09
N GLU A 316 -28.74 3.03 -4.95
CA GLU A 316 -28.50 2.09 -6.04
C GLU A 316 -28.19 0.69 -5.51
N VAL A 317 -27.28 0.55 -4.53
CA VAL A 317 -26.99 -0.73 -3.87
C VAL A 317 -28.24 -1.32 -3.21
N ALA A 318 -29.05 -0.48 -2.55
CA ALA A 318 -30.27 -0.93 -1.86
C ALA A 318 -31.38 -1.32 -2.85
N SER A 319 -31.46 -0.68 -4.01
CA SER A 319 -32.50 -0.94 -5.02
C SER A 319 -32.13 -2.09 -5.96
N ASN A 320 -30.85 -2.22 -6.33
CA ASN A 320 -30.35 -3.35 -7.09
C ASN A 320 -28.81 -3.49 -6.92
N PRO A 321 -28.36 -4.45 -6.08
CA PRO A 321 -26.94 -4.66 -5.81
C PRO A 321 -26.09 -4.92 -7.06
N LEU A 322 -26.69 -5.46 -8.13
CA LEU A 322 -26.00 -5.74 -9.40
C LEU A 322 -25.89 -4.49 -10.28
N LEU A 323 -26.80 -3.51 -10.19
CA LEU A 323 -26.71 -2.23 -10.91
C LEU A 323 -25.77 -1.22 -10.24
N ALA A 324 -25.59 -1.30 -8.91
CA ALA A 324 -24.62 -0.47 -8.20
C ALA A 324 -23.19 -0.66 -8.73
N TYR A 325 -22.89 -1.85 -9.25
CA TYR A 325 -21.65 -2.13 -9.94
C TYR A 325 -21.55 -1.36 -11.28
N SER A 326 -22.61 -1.35 -12.10
CA SER A 326 -22.64 -0.60 -13.38
C SER A 326 -22.61 0.92 -13.17
N ALA A 327 -23.18 1.43 -12.08
CA ALA A 327 -23.19 2.86 -11.77
C ALA A 327 -21.87 3.37 -11.16
N ALA A 328 -21.12 2.51 -10.47
CA ALA A 328 -19.86 2.86 -9.83
C ALA A 328 -18.63 2.79 -10.78
N MET A 329 -18.83 2.33 -12.02
CA MET A 329 -17.82 2.31 -13.09
C MET A 329 -18.20 3.32 -14.19
N PRO A 330 -17.71 4.57 -14.15
CA PRO A 330 -18.17 5.65 -15.04
C PRO A 330 -17.58 5.59 -16.47
N THR A 331 -16.80 4.58 -16.82
CA THR A 331 -16.36 4.38 -18.21
C THR A 331 -17.42 3.56 -18.92
N GLY A 332 -18.36 4.23 -19.61
CA GLY A 332 -19.42 3.63 -20.42
C GLY A 332 -18.97 2.75 -21.60
N GLU A 333 -17.74 2.23 -21.57
CA GLU A 333 -17.13 1.34 -22.56
C GLU A 333 -16.78 -0.06 -22.00
N LEU A 334 -16.82 -0.27 -20.67
CA LEU A 334 -16.52 -1.55 -20.03
C LEU A 334 -17.65 -1.97 -19.08
N GLU A 335 -18.80 -2.33 -19.64
CA GLU A 335 -19.82 -3.13 -18.93
C GLU A 335 -19.25 -4.54 -18.72
N MET A 336 -18.48 -4.73 -17.63
CA MET A 336 -17.93 -6.04 -17.25
C MET A 336 -18.78 -6.66 -16.15
N ASP A 337 -18.98 -7.97 -16.11
CA ASP A 337 -19.52 -8.59 -14.88
C ASP A 337 -18.51 -8.49 -13.71
N TRP A 338 -18.96 -8.66 -12.46
CA TRP A 338 -18.09 -8.55 -11.28
C TRP A 338 -16.84 -9.44 -11.39
N TRP A 339 -17.01 -10.68 -11.86
CA TRP A 339 -15.89 -11.61 -12.00
C TRP A 339 -14.97 -11.25 -13.15
N GLU A 340 -15.52 -10.70 -14.24
CA GLU A 340 -14.73 -10.19 -15.35
C GLU A 340 -13.89 -9.00 -14.91
N ALA A 341 -14.42 -8.09 -14.09
CA ALA A 341 -13.61 -7.01 -13.52
C ALA A 341 -12.52 -7.51 -12.58
N VAL A 342 -12.82 -8.46 -11.68
CA VAL A 342 -11.78 -9.07 -10.82
C VAL A 342 -10.64 -9.64 -11.69
N PHE A 343 -10.97 -10.37 -12.75
CA PHE A 343 -9.98 -10.93 -13.68
C PHE A 343 -9.24 -9.84 -14.47
N PHE A 344 -9.97 -8.89 -15.04
CA PHE A 344 -9.41 -7.79 -15.83
C PHE A 344 -8.45 -6.96 -15.01
N PHE A 345 -8.83 -6.53 -13.82
CA PHE A 345 -7.95 -5.74 -12.97
C PHE A 345 -6.78 -6.56 -12.44
N SER A 346 -6.96 -7.85 -12.14
CA SER A 346 -5.86 -8.69 -11.68
C SER A 346 -4.82 -8.99 -12.78
N TYR A 347 -5.25 -9.30 -14.01
CA TYR A 347 -4.37 -9.75 -15.10
C TYR A 347 -4.03 -8.68 -16.12
N SER A 348 -5.04 -7.97 -16.60
CA SER A 348 -4.93 -7.12 -17.79
C SER A 348 -4.55 -5.70 -17.43
N TYR A 349 -5.10 -5.17 -16.33
CA TYR A 349 -4.76 -3.85 -15.84
C TYR A 349 -3.31 -3.81 -15.34
N ALA A 350 -2.61 -2.73 -15.68
CA ALA A 350 -1.18 -2.57 -15.39
C ALA A 350 -0.30 -3.73 -15.87
N GLY A 351 -0.74 -4.45 -16.91
CA GLY A 351 -0.18 -5.72 -17.41
C GLY A 351 0.28 -6.67 -16.30
N GLY A 352 -0.64 -6.93 -15.37
CA GLY A 352 -0.46 -7.91 -14.32
C GLY A 352 0.26 -7.37 -13.07
N GLY A 353 0.26 -6.06 -12.85
CA GLY A 353 0.80 -5.43 -11.64
C GLY A 353 0.09 -5.83 -10.33
N LEU A 354 -1.02 -6.58 -10.40
CA LEU A 354 -1.71 -7.20 -9.26
C LEU A 354 -1.40 -8.71 -9.12
N ILE A 355 -0.66 -9.30 -10.06
CA ILE A 355 -0.29 -10.72 -10.03
C ILE A 355 0.94 -10.90 -9.12
N ASP A 356 0.70 -10.93 -7.81
CA ASP A 356 1.73 -11.20 -6.80
C ASP A 356 1.26 -12.32 -5.87
N THR A 357 1.15 -13.53 -6.41
CA THR A 357 0.67 -14.71 -5.68
C THR A 357 1.50 -14.99 -4.42
N PRO A 358 2.85 -14.95 -4.45
CA PRO A 358 3.65 -15.16 -3.24
C PRO A 358 3.31 -14.18 -2.12
N LEU A 359 3.16 -12.89 -2.42
CA LEU A 359 2.79 -11.89 -1.42
C LEU A 359 1.37 -12.10 -0.91
N LEU A 360 0.41 -12.41 -1.79
CA LEU A 360 -1.00 -12.61 -1.42
C LEU A 360 -1.19 -13.84 -0.52
N VAL A 361 -0.49 -14.95 -0.79
CA VAL A 361 -0.52 -16.14 0.07
C VAL A 361 0.08 -15.82 1.45
N LEU A 362 1.21 -15.10 1.48
CA LEU A 362 1.80 -14.65 2.74
C LEU A 362 0.87 -13.66 3.47
N ALA A 363 0.13 -12.83 2.76
CA ALA A 363 -0.85 -11.90 3.33
C ALA A 363 -2.00 -12.65 4.02
N LEU A 364 -2.53 -13.71 3.42
CA LEU A 364 -3.55 -14.57 4.06
C LEU A 364 -3.04 -15.17 5.36
N LEU A 365 -1.82 -15.72 5.36
CA LEU A 365 -1.17 -16.20 6.58
C LEU A 365 -0.98 -15.07 7.60
N GLY A 366 -0.62 -13.87 7.14
CA GLY A 366 -0.48 -12.68 7.96
C GLY A 366 -1.76 -12.27 8.67
N VAL A 367 -2.90 -12.32 7.99
CA VAL A 367 -4.21 -12.03 8.61
C VAL A 367 -4.53 -13.04 9.72
N LEU A 368 -4.18 -14.32 9.54
CA LEU A 368 -4.29 -15.32 10.63
C LEU A 368 -3.38 -14.98 11.82
N VAL A 369 -2.16 -14.50 11.56
CA VAL A 369 -1.26 -14.03 12.63
C VAL A 369 -1.89 -12.85 13.38
N VAL A 370 -2.44 -11.87 12.67
CA VAL A 370 -3.14 -10.72 13.27
C VAL A 370 -4.29 -11.17 14.17
N ALA A 371 -5.07 -12.16 13.72
CA ALA A 371 -6.20 -12.72 14.47
C ALA A 371 -5.82 -13.15 15.89
N THR A 372 -4.59 -13.66 16.04
CA THR A 372 -4.08 -14.24 17.28
C THR A 372 -3.29 -13.27 18.15
N LEU A 373 -3.21 -11.99 17.77
CA LEU A 373 -2.54 -10.97 18.60
C LEU A 373 -3.32 -10.71 19.89
N GLU A 374 -2.59 -10.61 21.00
CA GLU A 374 -3.15 -10.33 22.33
C GLU A 374 -3.64 -8.88 22.47
N ASP A 375 -2.89 -7.92 21.92
CA ASP A 375 -3.30 -6.50 21.93
C ASP A 375 -4.44 -6.28 20.94
N TRP A 376 -5.67 -6.27 21.47
CA TRP A 376 -6.89 -6.11 20.69
C TRP A 376 -6.87 -4.84 19.83
N PHE A 377 -6.24 -3.75 20.30
CA PHE A 377 -6.18 -2.49 19.56
C PHE A 377 -5.32 -2.65 18.31
N LYS A 378 -4.13 -3.28 18.44
CA LYS A 378 -3.28 -3.61 17.29
C LYS A 378 -4.01 -4.55 16.33
N ARG A 379 -4.68 -5.58 16.86
CA ARG A 379 -5.48 -6.52 16.07
C ARG A 379 -6.56 -5.79 15.27
N GLY A 380 -7.35 -4.95 15.93
CA GLY A 380 -8.41 -4.14 15.32
C GLY A 380 -7.87 -3.20 14.24
N MET A 381 -6.71 -2.58 14.42
CA MET A 381 -6.14 -1.64 13.44
C MET A 381 -5.95 -2.25 12.06
N LEU A 382 -5.59 -3.53 11.98
CA LEU A 382 -5.42 -4.22 10.71
C LEU A 382 -6.72 -4.93 10.29
N LEU A 383 -7.38 -5.69 11.18
CA LEU A 383 -8.62 -6.39 10.79
C LEU A 383 -9.73 -5.43 10.34
N TYR A 384 -9.90 -4.29 11.01
CA TYR A 384 -10.92 -3.30 10.62
C TYR A 384 -10.55 -2.53 9.36
N TRP A 385 -9.29 -2.54 8.93
CA TRP A 385 -8.90 -2.01 7.62
C TRP A 385 -9.43 -2.88 6.49
N LEU A 386 -9.53 -4.20 6.70
CA LEU A 386 -10.08 -5.11 5.69
C LEU A 386 -11.59 -4.95 5.50
N VAL A 387 -12.32 -4.45 6.50
CA VAL A 387 -13.79 -4.29 6.42
C VAL A 387 -14.23 -3.36 5.28
N PRO A 388 -13.78 -2.08 5.20
CA PRO A 388 -14.11 -1.22 4.07
C PRO A 388 -13.51 -1.73 2.76
N CYS A 389 -12.35 -2.39 2.78
CA CYS A 389 -11.78 -3.00 1.57
C CYS A 389 -12.65 -4.14 1.04
N ALA A 390 -13.25 -4.95 1.91
CA ALA A 390 -14.19 -6.01 1.55
C ALA A 390 -15.45 -5.44 0.91
N PHE A 391 -16.01 -4.40 1.52
CA PHE A 391 -17.17 -3.71 0.96
C PHE A 391 -16.86 -3.14 -0.43
N LEU A 392 -15.74 -2.43 -0.57
CA LEU A 392 -15.31 -1.88 -1.85
C LEU A 392 -15.03 -2.97 -2.88
N MET A 393 -14.44 -4.10 -2.50
CA MET A 393 -14.21 -5.24 -3.39
C MET A 393 -15.52 -5.89 -3.86
N LEU A 394 -16.50 -6.03 -2.97
CA LEU A 394 -17.81 -6.60 -3.31
C LEU A 394 -18.57 -5.72 -4.29
N VAL A 395 -18.44 -4.40 -4.15
CA VAL A 395 -19.23 -3.46 -4.96
C VAL A 395 -18.48 -3.01 -6.23
N THR A 396 -17.19 -2.74 -6.13
CA THR A 396 -16.33 -2.28 -7.24
C THR A 396 -14.95 -2.96 -7.16
N PRO A 397 -14.78 -4.16 -7.73
CA PRO A 397 -13.47 -4.84 -7.77
C PRO A 397 -12.52 -4.14 -8.74
N HIS A 398 -12.08 -2.93 -8.40
CA HIS A 398 -11.24 -2.05 -9.21
C HIS A 398 -9.80 -2.05 -8.68
N ALA A 399 -8.81 -1.85 -9.56
CA ALA A 399 -7.39 -1.84 -9.16
C ALA A 399 -7.07 -0.83 -8.05
N ARG A 400 -7.77 0.31 -8.05
CA ARG A 400 -7.67 1.32 -6.97
C ARG A 400 -8.07 0.73 -5.60
N ASN A 401 -9.11 -0.08 -5.53
CA ASN A 401 -9.57 -0.66 -4.25
C ASN A 401 -8.66 -1.81 -3.80
N MET A 402 -8.09 -2.57 -4.75
CA MET A 402 -7.09 -3.59 -4.46
C MET A 402 -5.78 -2.99 -3.90
N LEU A 403 -5.38 -1.81 -4.39
CA LEU A 403 -4.21 -1.08 -3.92
C LEU A 403 -4.32 -0.65 -2.45
N GLU A 404 -5.53 -0.40 -1.96
CA GLU A 404 -5.80 0.05 -0.60
C GLU A 404 -5.61 -1.04 0.46
N ILE A 405 -5.54 -2.30 0.04
CA ILE A 405 -5.30 -3.42 0.93
C ILE A 405 -3.82 -3.37 1.37
N PRO A 406 -3.50 -3.37 2.69
CA PRO A 406 -2.14 -3.44 3.21
C PRO A 406 -1.46 -4.80 3.00
N THR A 407 -1.52 -5.33 1.77
CA THR A 407 -1.04 -6.67 1.39
C THR A 407 0.37 -6.93 1.91
N TYR A 408 1.28 -5.97 1.75
CA TYR A 408 2.67 -6.10 2.20
C TYR A 408 2.85 -6.11 3.73
N ILE A 409 1.97 -5.46 4.50
CA ILE A 409 2.01 -5.50 5.97
C ILE A 409 1.60 -6.89 6.45
N TYR A 410 0.51 -7.42 5.90
CA TYR A 410 0.09 -8.78 6.17
C TYR A 410 1.15 -9.79 5.71
N ALA A 411 1.68 -9.63 4.51
CA ALA A 411 2.70 -10.52 3.99
C ALA A 411 3.97 -10.51 4.85
N ALA A 412 4.38 -9.36 5.40
CA ALA A 412 5.48 -9.30 6.35
C ALA A 412 5.21 -10.13 7.61
N LEU A 413 4.00 -10.04 8.18
CA LEU A 413 3.56 -10.84 9.33
C LEU A 413 3.58 -12.34 9.00
N GLY A 414 3.01 -12.72 7.85
CA GLY A 414 2.98 -14.11 7.39
C GLY A 414 4.38 -14.66 7.12
N LEU A 415 5.26 -13.87 6.51
CA LEU A 415 6.64 -14.27 6.24
C LEU A 415 7.45 -14.48 7.51
N ILE A 416 7.25 -13.64 8.54
CA ILE A 416 7.87 -13.82 9.85
C ILE A 416 7.36 -15.09 10.52
N ALA A 417 6.06 -15.35 10.47
CA ALA A 417 5.46 -16.57 11.00
C ALA A 417 6.00 -17.82 10.28
N LEU A 418 6.08 -17.79 8.95
CA LEU A 418 6.68 -18.85 8.14
C LEU A 418 8.14 -19.09 8.54
N GLN A 419 8.95 -18.05 8.63
CA GLN A 419 10.36 -18.20 9.02
C GLN A 419 10.51 -18.78 10.43
N LYS A 420 9.64 -18.43 11.38
CA LYS A 420 9.64 -19.05 12.72
C LYS A 420 9.31 -20.53 12.67
N LEU A 421 8.37 -20.95 11.82
CA LEU A 421 8.04 -22.36 11.63
C LEU A 421 9.25 -23.11 11.06
N LEU A 422 9.94 -22.52 10.08
CA LEU A 422 11.15 -23.10 9.51
C LEU A 422 12.30 -23.17 10.54
N ASP A 423 12.48 -22.15 11.38
CA ASP A 423 13.48 -22.13 12.45
C ASP A 423 13.27 -23.24 13.49
N LYS A 424 12.04 -23.78 13.63
CA LYS A 424 11.76 -24.95 14.49
C LYS A 424 12.26 -26.25 13.87
N VAL A 425 12.28 -26.34 12.54
CA VAL A 425 12.70 -27.53 11.79
C VAL A 425 14.22 -27.54 11.58
N SER A 426 14.81 -26.39 11.23
CA SER A 426 16.26 -26.26 11.03
C SER A 426 16.75 -24.86 11.41
N LYS A 427 17.74 -24.80 12.31
CA LYS A 427 18.37 -23.54 12.74
C LYS A 427 19.55 -23.10 11.87
N GLU A 428 20.09 -24.00 11.05
CA GLU A 428 21.28 -23.75 10.22
C GLU A 428 21.05 -22.65 9.17
N HIS A 429 19.79 -22.40 8.79
CA HIS A 429 19.42 -21.49 7.70
C HIS A 429 18.52 -20.35 8.18
N ARG A 430 18.85 -19.78 9.33
CA ARG A 430 18.09 -18.68 9.92
C ARG A 430 17.96 -17.52 8.92
N TYR A 431 16.73 -17.07 8.66
CA TYR A 431 16.37 -16.01 7.70
C TYR A 431 16.39 -16.40 6.21
N SER A 432 16.65 -17.65 5.83
CA SER A 432 16.76 -18.01 4.40
C SER A 432 15.47 -17.72 3.62
N ALA A 433 14.30 -18.02 4.19
CA ALA A 433 13.02 -17.76 3.51
C ALA A 433 12.75 -16.26 3.38
N ILE A 434 13.08 -15.48 4.41
CA ILE A 434 12.99 -14.02 4.36
C ILE A 434 13.86 -13.50 3.21
N ILE A 435 15.15 -13.86 3.17
CA ILE A 435 16.07 -13.37 2.14
C ILE A 435 15.57 -13.77 0.73
N ALA A 436 15.17 -15.02 0.54
CA ALA A 436 14.68 -15.50 -0.75
C ALA A 436 13.45 -14.75 -1.24
N ILE A 437 12.43 -14.61 -0.38
CA ILE A 437 11.19 -13.91 -0.73
C ILE A 437 11.45 -12.42 -0.97
N LEU A 438 12.30 -11.77 -0.17
CA LEU A 438 12.63 -10.37 -0.39
C LEU A 438 13.37 -10.14 -1.71
N MET A 439 14.25 -11.05 -2.12
CA MET A 439 14.94 -10.97 -3.42
C MET A 439 13.96 -11.19 -4.58
N LEU A 440 13.13 -12.23 -4.49
CA LEU A 440 12.07 -12.51 -5.45
C LEU A 440 11.14 -11.29 -5.65
N GLN A 441 10.77 -10.64 -4.54
CA GLN A 441 9.92 -9.46 -4.57
C GLN A 441 10.66 -8.22 -5.13
N ALA A 442 11.94 -8.05 -4.81
CA ALA A 442 12.74 -6.98 -5.42
C ALA A 442 12.84 -7.14 -6.95
N CYS A 443 13.02 -8.37 -7.46
CA CYS A 443 12.97 -8.67 -8.90
C CYS A 443 11.63 -8.25 -9.50
N TYR A 444 10.52 -8.65 -8.86
CA TYR A 444 9.17 -8.27 -9.28
C TYR A 444 8.99 -6.75 -9.37
N ALA A 445 9.43 -6.00 -8.35
CA ALA A 445 9.27 -4.54 -8.32
C ALA A 445 9.98 -3.83 -9.49
N ILE A 446 11.25 -4.18 -9.74
CA ILE A 446 12.04 -3.56 -10.81
C ILE A 446 11.50 -3.99 -12.18
N ARG A 447 11.20 -5.28 -12.35
CA ARG A 447 10.60 -5.81 -13.59
C ARG A 447 9.30 -5.09 -13.92
N GLN A 448 8.42 -4.88 -12.94
CA GLN A 448 7.16 -4.17 -13.14
C GLN A 448 7.34 -2.68 -13.40
N ALA A 449 8.30 -2.02 -12.75
CA ALA A 449 8.60 -0.61 -13.03
C ALA A 449 9.13 -0.42 -14.46
N MET A 450 10.05 -1.29 -14.92
CA MET A 450 10.53 -1.30 -16.30
C MET A 450 9.38 -1.53 -17.29
N PHE A 451 8.56 -2.55 -17.03
CA PHE A 451 7.42 -2.90 -17.87
C PHE A 451 6.39 -1.77 -17.98
N THR A 452 6.05 -1.13 -16.86
CA THR A 452 5.20 0.07 -16.81
C THR A 452 5.74 1.17 -17.73
N THR A 453 7.06 1.35 -17.72
CA THR A 453 7.75 2.34 -18.57
C THR A 453 7.60 1.99 -20.05
N TYR A 454 7.86 0.73 -20.42
CA TYR A 454 7.75 0.28 -21.81
C TYR A 454 6.33 0.44 -22.38
N ILE A 455 5.30 0.17 -21.59
CA ILE A 455 3.91 0.35 -22.02
C ILE A 455 3.58 1.83 -22.22
N LEU A 456 3.91 2.68 -21.24
CA LEU A 456 3.36 4.05 -21.17
C LEU A 456 4.26 5.09 -21.84
N ALA A 457 5.58 4.88 -21.87
CA ALA A 457 6.51 5.76 -22.58
C ALA A 457 6.68 5.37 -24.06
N GLY A 458 6.22 4.19 -24.47
CA GLY A 458 6.38 3.64 -25.81
C GLY A 458 7.80 3.13 -26.05
N GLY A 459 7.95 1.81 -26.02
CA GLY A 459 9.11 1.12 -26.61
C GLY A 459 9.17 1.26 -28.12
#